data_AF-A0AAW4U0X5-F1
#
_entry.id   AF-A0AAW4U0X5-F1
#
_cell.length_a   1.000
_cell.length_b   1.000
_cell.length_c   1.000
_cell.angle_alpha   90.00
_cell.angle_beta   90.00
_cell.angle_gamma   90.00
#
_symmetry.space_group_name_H-M   'P 1'
#
loop_
_entity.id
_entity.type
_entity.pdbx_description
1 polymer ?
#
loop_
_entity_poly.entity_id
_entity_poly.type
_entity_poly.pdbx_seq_one_letter_code
_entity_poly.pdbx_strand_id
1 'polypeptide(L)' 'DVFRIIGRLSRSSISVLINGESGTGKELVAHALHRHSPRAKAPFIALNMAAIPKDLIESELFGHEKGAF' A
#
# COMPACT_ATOMS: atom_id res chain seq x y z
N ASP A 1 4.48 -20.77 3.15
CA ASP A 1 4.95 -19.86 4.22
C ASP A 1 4.33 -18.45 4.22
N VAL A 2 3.94 -17.90 3.06
CA VAL A 2 3.37 -16.54 2.95
C VAL A 2 2.22 -16.25 3.93
N PHE A 3 1.23 -17.14 4.06
CA PHE A 3 0.11 -16.95 4.99
C PHE A 3 0.53 -16.86 6.46
N ARG A 4 1.58 -17.58 6.88
CA ARG A 4 2.12 -17.52 8.24
C ARG A 4 2.77 -16.16 8.51
N ILE A 5 3.50 -15.64 7.52
CA ILE A 5 4.13 -14.32 7.59
C ILE A 5 3.06 -13.24 7.66
N ILE A 6 2.02 -13.30 6.82
CA ILE A 6 0.88 -12.37 6.86
C ILE A 6 0.29 -12.34 8.26
N GLY A 7 -0.07 -13.51 8.83
CA GLY A 7 -0.67 -13.58 10.17
C GLY A 7 0.19 -12.96 11.27
N ARG A 8 1.51 -13.12 11.21
CA ARG A 8 2.46 -12.50 12.16
C ARG A 8 2.57 -10.99 11.95
N LEU A 9 2.69 -10.53 10.70
CA LEU A 9 2.92 -9.12 10.37
C LEU A 9 1.66 -8.27 10.52
N SER A 10 0.47 -8.82 10.28
CA SER A 10 -0.80 -8.07 10.33
C SER A 10 -1.05 -7.41 11.69
N ARG A 11 -0.53 -7.95 12.80
CA ARG A 11 -0.70 -7.34 14.13
C ARG A 11 0.29 -6.22 14.44
N SER A 12 1.29 -6.02 13.58
CA SER A 12 2.33 -5.02 13.76
C SER A 12 2.02 -3.73 12.99
N SER A 13 2.53 -2.60 13.45
CA SER A 13 2.46 -1.31 12.76
C SER A 13 3.70 -1.00 11.91
N ILE A 14 4.57 -1.98 11.68
CA ILE A 14 5.77 -1.80 10.86
C ILE A 14 5.43 -1.66 9.37
N SER A 15 6.27 -0.92 8.65
CA SER A 15 6.21 -0.89 7.19
C SER A 15 6.65 -2.24 6.60
N VAL A 16 5.93 -2.72 5.59
CA VAL A 16 6.19 -4.01 4.95
C VAL A 16 6.55 -3.79 3.48
N LEU A 17 7.69 -4.33 3.06
CA LEU A 17 8.09 -4.40 1.66
C LEU A 17 7.68 -5.76 1.08
N ILE A 18 6.87 -5.75 0.02
CA ILE A 18 6.45 -6.96 -0.70
C ILE A 18 7.20 -7.04 -2.02
N ASN A 19 8.12 -8.00 -2.12
CA ASN A 19 8.88 -8.24 -3.34
C ASN A 19 8.30 -9.42 -4.12
N GLY A 20 8.46 -9.39 -5.44
CA GLY A 20 8.00 -10.43 -6.35
C GLY A 20 7.83 -9.90 -7.77
N GLU A 21 7.81 -10.80 -8.74
CA GLU A 21 7.67 -10.47 -10.17
C GLU A 21 6.34 -9.77 -10.46
N SER A 22 6.26 -9.07 -11.59
CA SER A 22 5.00 -8.44 -12.03
C SER A 22 3.92 -9.50 -12.26
N GLY A 23 2.68 -9.22 -11.88
CA GLY A 23 1.55 -10.15 -12.05
C GLY A 23 1.45 -11.28 -11.03
N THR A 24 2.30 -11.32 -9.99
CA THR A 24 2.27 -12.36 -8.94
C THR A 24 1.27 -12.11 -7.80
N GLY A 25 0.42 -11.08 -7.92
CA GLY A 25 -0.63 -10.78 -6.93
C GLY A 25 -0.13 -10.15 -5.63
N LYS A 26 0.90 -9.29 -5.71
CA LYS A 26 1.43 -8.55 -4.54
C LYS A 26 0.36 -7.71 -3.85
N GLU A 27 -0.61 -7.19 -4.61
CA GLU A 27 -1.76 -6.46 -4.09
C GLU A 27 -2.63 -7.32 -3.16
N LEU A 28 -2.77 -8.62 -3.45
CA LEU A 28 -3.54 -9.54 -2.60
C LEU A 28 -2.86 -9.73 -1.24
N VAL A 29 -1.54 -9.76 -1.21
CA VAL A 29 -0.75 -9.82 0.04
C VAL A 29 -0.94 -8.55 0.85
N ALA A 30 -0.87 -7.37 0.23
CA ALA A 30 -1.11 -6.09 0.89
C ALA A 30 -2.53 -5.98 1.46
N HIS A 31 -3.54 -6.40 0.69
CA HIS A 31 -4.93 -6.46 1.14
C HIS A 31 -5.12 -7.44 2.31
N ALA A 32 -4.51 -8.61 2.27
CA ALA A 32 -4.57 -9.58 3.36
C ALA A 32 -3.92 -9.03 4.64
N LEU A 33 -2.78 -8.36 4.51
CA LEU A 33 -2.11 -7.69 5.65
C LEU A 33 -3.04 -6.69 6.32
N HIS A 34 -3.68 -5.80 5.54
CA HIS A 34 -4.63 -4.81 6.05
C HIS A 34 -5.87 -5.45 6.68
N ARG A 35 -6.51 -6.39 5.97
CA ARG A 35 -7.74 -7.07 6.41
C ARG A 35 -7.57 -7.83 7.73
N HIS A 36 -6.38 -8.36 8.00
CA HIS A 36 -6.08 -9.07 9.24
C HIS A 36 -5.44 -8.20 10.33
N SER A 37 -5.28 -6.89 10.07
CA SER A 37 -4.70 -5.95 11.03
C SER A 37 -5.74 -5.32 11.97
N PRO A 38 -5.31 -4.70 13.08
CA PRO A 38 -6.18 -3.85 13.90
C PRO A 38 -6.83 -2.69 13.12
N ARG A 39 -6.29 -2.34 11.94
CA ARG A 39 -6.78 -1.26 11.07
C ARG A 39 -7.73 -1.76 9.98
N ALA A 40 -8.21 -3.01 10.04
CA ALA A 40 -9.05 -3.60 8.99
C ALA A 40 -10.34 -2.80 8.66
N LYS A 41 -10.86 -2.00 9.59
CA LYS A 41 -12.03 -1.13 9.38
C LYS A 41 -11.68 0.25 8.80
N ALA A 42 -10.40 0.63 8.79
CA ALA A 42 -9.95 1.88 8.21
C ALA A 42 -9.82 1.75 6.68
N PRO A 43 -9.87 2.89 5.94
CA PRO A 43 -9.63 2.89 4.50
C PRO A 43 -8.29 2.26 4.14
N PHE A 44 -8.28 1.48 3.05
CA PHE A 44 -7.08 0.98 2.42
C PHE A 44 -6.90 1.69 1.08
N ILE A 45 -5.90 2.56 1.00
CA ILE A 45 -5.62 3.35 -0.19
C ILE A 45 -4.45 2.69 -0.91
N ALA A 46 -4.73 2.02 -2.03
CA ALA A 46 -3.72 1.44 -2.89
C ALA A 46 -3.32 2.47 -3.96
N LEU A 47 -2.01 2.70 -4.12
CA LEU A 47 -1.48 3.64 -5.11
C LEU A 47 -0.51 2.91 -6.05
N ASN A 48 -0.74 3.06 -7.35
CA ASN A 48 0.17 2.56 -8.38
C ASN A 48 1.09 3.70 -8.85
N MET A 49 2.31 3.75 -8.30
CA MET A 49 3.30 4.78 -8.65
C MET A 49 3.70 4.76 -10.13
N ALA A 50 3.60 3.61 -10.82
CA ALA A 50 3.94 3.53 -12.25
C ALA A 50 2.90 4.22 -13.15
N ALA A 51 1.70 4.51 -12.62
CA ALA A 51 0.63 5.18 -13.34
C ALA A 51 0.63 6.71 -13.12
N ILE A 52 1.49 7.23 -12.23
CA ILE A 52 1.52 8.66 -11.87
C ILE A 52 2.75 9.31 -12.52
N PRO A 53 2.58 10.38 -13.31
CA PRO A 53 3.69 11.17 -13.83
C PRO A 53 4.59 11.68 -12.70
N LYS A 54 5.91 11.65 -12.89
CA LYS A 54 6.90 11.94 -11.83
C LYS A 54 6.72 13.34 -11.23
N ASP A 55 6.36 14.30 -12.07
CA ASP A 55 6.05 15.69 -11.76
C ASP A 55 4.76 15.85 -10.93
N LEU A 56 3.87 14.86 -10.92
CA LEU A 56 2.61 14.90 -10.17
C LEU A 56 2.64 14.06 -8.88
N ILE A 57 3.68 13.25 -8.64
CA ILE A 57 3.76 12.34 -7.48
C ILE A 57 3.56 13.08 -6.15
N GLU A 58 4.24 14.21 -5.96
CA GLU A 58 4.18 14.95 -4.70
C GLU A 58 2.78 15.53 -4.45
N SER A 59 2.19 16.10 -5.50
CA SER A 59 0.84 16.66 -5.49
C SER A 59 -0.22 15.62 -5.16
N GLU A 60 -0.13 14.41 -5.73
CA GLU A 60 -1.06 13.31 -5.46
C GLU A 60 -0.91 12.73 -4.06
N LEU A 61 0.32 12.65 -3.53
CA LEU A 61 0.59 12.06 -2.22
C LEU A 61 0.28 13.00 -1.06
N PHE A 62 0.60 14.28 -1.20
CA PHE A 62 0.54 15.26 -0.12
C PHE A 62 -0.54 16.31 -0.31
N GLY A 63 -1.17 16.36 -1.49
CA GLY A 63 -2.05 17.44 -1.88
C GLY A 63 -1.27 18.69 -2.29
N HIS A 64 -1.99 19.65 -2.82
CA HIS A 64 -1.49 20.97 -3.17
C HIS A 64 -2.54 22.02 -2.84
N GLU A 65 -2.11 23.26 -2.63
CA GLU A 65 -3.04 24.38 -2.49
C GLU A 65 -3.53 24.85 -3.86
N LYS A 66 -4.76 25.39 -3.90
CA LYS A 66 -5.32 25.96 -5.12
C LYS A 66 -4.40 27.07 -5.67
N GLY A 67 -3.92 26.90 -6.90
CA GLY A 67 -3.02 27.84 -7.56
C GLY A 67 -1.53 27.47 -7.51
N ALA A 68 -1.18 26.28 -6.99
CA ALA A 68 0.19 25.77 -7.00
C ALA A 68 0.68 25.27 -8.38
N PHE A 69 -0.21 25.22 -9.39
CA PHE A 69 0.05 24.81 -10.77
C PHE A 69 -0.61 25.80 -11.75
#